data_AF-A0A2T9YRE9-F1
#
_entry.id   AF-A0A2T9YRE9-F1
#
_cell.length_a   1.000
_cell.length_b   1.000
_cell.length_c   1.000
_cell.angle_alpha   90.00
_cell.angle_beta   90.00
_cell.angle_gamma   90.00
#
_symmetry.space_group_name_H-M   'P 1'
#
loop_
_entity.id
_entity.type
_entity.pdbx_description
1 polymer ?
#
loop_
_entity_poly.entity_id
_entity_poly.type
_entity_poly.pdbx_seq_one_letter_code
_entity_poly.pdbx_strand_id
1 'polypeptide(L)'
;MVSKSVVQEICKNSSDYFCKIFSEIEPQRCVIRGIKTNVTEITDLGTLVVSCLSIIMVFILATKAYSKVSAVGRKEMFIFLVAVIFNFVFIILNESFRLENDAIMEWMRIIGISTRVMAFWALLFFGFVGFQLIPDGSAMSVFLMFLTTLALGFASGYVTYLVEEKTTPTVGAFQANNAAAISLSAFVIIFPLISILIYLLTQVAIVYRYLAVRKPLIWLGLILIFFALHIIFNNFLSYTICNGTDQAIDGTMFATCSQILAVFSIYRFWYSITEGACTSGTDTAFLTNPKQIPRPRTGVAVDECDFPYEFVFSPDNTILKSTSDSGNSDILESDILKYIVSGSSQSDYYVKPRLNGILPPKRKMRIVDKSNLQQHGTWEIYLCLEGYHRYI
;
A
#
# COMPACT_ATOMS: atom_id res chain seq x y z
N MET A 1 17.75 4.02 -26.32
CA MET A 1 18.54 3.02 -25.58
C MET A 1 19.53 3.77 -24.69
N VAL A 2 19.77 3.31 -23.46
CA VAL A 2 20.77 3.91 -22.57
C VAL A 2 22.15 3.40 -22.99
N SER A 3 23.06 4.27 -23.43
CA SER A 3 24.43 3.89 -23.79
C SER A 3 25.34 3.85 -22.55
N LYS A 4 26.48 3.13 -22.62
CA LYS A 4 27.52 3.16 -21.56
C LYS A 4 27.91 4.61 -21.20
N SER A 5 28.00 5.51 -22.18
CA SER A 5 28.29 6.94 -21.96
C SER A 5 27.26 7.68 -21.09
N VAL A 6 25.96 7.43 -21.28
CA VAL A 6 24.91 8.05 -20.45
C VAL A 6 24.96 7.53 -19.01
N VAL A 7 25.24 6.23 -18.82
CA VAL A 7 25.45 5.66 -17.47
C VAL A 7 26.68 6.28 -16.81
N GLN A 8 27.78 6.47 -17.55
CA GLN A 8 28.98 7.13 -17.05
C GLN A 8 28.72 8.58 -16.61
N GLU A 9 28.00 9.38 -17.39
CA GLU A 9 27.66 10.76 -17.01
C GLU A 9 26.78 10.84 -15.76
N ILE A 10 25.76 9.96 -15.65
CA ILE A 10 24.91 9.86 -14.46
C ILE A 10 25.75 9.46 -13.25
N CYS A 11 26.52 8.38 -13.35
CA CYS A 11 27.30 7.84 -12.24
C CYS A 11 28.47 8.74 -11.79
N LYS A 12 28.93 9.64 -12.65
CA LYS A 12 29.97 10.62 -12.29
C LYS A 12 29.45 11.71 -11.33
N ASN A 13 28.14 11.98 -11.33
CA ASN A 13 27.48 12.96 -10.45
C ASN A 13 26.56 12.33 -9.38
N SER A 14 26.19 11.05 -9.55
CA SER A 14 25.28 10.29 -8.67
C SER A 14 26.04 9.56 -7.57
N SER A 15 25.48 9.56 -6.36
CA SER A 15 26.05 8.90 -5.18
C SER A 15 25.59 7.44 -5.00
N ASP A 16 24.53 7.04 -5.70
CA ASP A 16 23.85 5.74 -5.62
C ASP A 16 24.78 4.51 -5.71
N TYR A 17 24.61 3.53 -4.81
CA TYR A 17 25.33 2.26 -4.83
C TYR A 17 25.23 1.47 -6.14
N PHE A 18 24.21 1.70 -6.98
CA PHE A 18 24.15 1.20 -8.35
C PHE A 18 25.42 1.52 -9.15
N CYS A 19 25.97 2.72 -8.98
CA CYS A 19 27.17 3.16 -9.69
C CYS A 19 28.46 2.51 -9.17
N LYS A 20 28.45 2.01 -7.93
CA LYS A 20 29.60 1.32 -7.30
C LYS A 20 29.83 -0.10 -7.85
N ILE A 21 28.86 -0.65 -8.60
CA ILE A 21 28.92 -2.00 -9.20
C ILE A 21 29.83 -2.00 -10.45
N PHE A 22 29.85 -0.92 -11.23
CA PHE A 22 30.64 -0.83 -12.45
C PHE A 22 32.08 -0.38 -12.18
N SER A 23 33.01 -1.34 -12.03
CA SER A 23 34.43 -1.02 -11.84
C SER A 23 35.15 -0.42 -13.06
N GLU A 24 34.51 -0.40 -14.24
CA GLU A 24 35.03 0.24 -15.45
C GLU A 24 34.71 1.75 -15.53
N ILE A 25 33.86 2.28 -14.65
CA ILE A 25 33.44 3.69 -14.68
C ILE A 25 34.38 4.52 -13.81
N GLU A 26 34.71 5.74 -14.26
CA GLU A 26 35.49 6.70 -13.47
C GLU A 26 34.85 6.93 -12.08
N PRO A 27 35.66 7.05 -11.01
CA PRO A 27 35.13 7.25 -9.67
C PRO A 27 34.32 8.56 -9.56
N GLN A 28 33.37 8.55 -8.62
CA GLN A 28 32.50 9.69 -8.30
C GLN A 28 33.33 10.96 -8.07
N ARG A 29 32.88 12.11 -8.61
CA ARG A 29 33.59 13.40 -8.49
C ARG A 29 33.78 13.88 -7.04
N CYS A 30 32.96 13.40 -6.11
CA CYS A 30 33.01 13.74 -4.71
C CYS A 30 32.73 12.46 -3.90
N VAL A 31 33.62 12.15 -2.96
CA VAL A 31 33.51 10.98 -2.07
C VAL A 31 33.48 11.52 -0.64
N ILE A 32 32.50 11.06 0.14
CA ILE A 32 32.27 11.49 1.52
C ILE A 32 33.44 11.05 2.41
N ARG A 33 33.83 11.88 3.38
CA ARG A 33 34.82 11.52 4.40
C ARG A 33 34.15 10.79 5.57
N GLY A 34 34.15 9.46 5.48
CA GLY A 34 33.65 8.59 6.54
C GLY A 34 34.49 8.61 7.83
N ILE A 35 33.90 8.14 8.92
CA ILE A 35 34.58 7.90 10.19
C ILE A 35 35.06 6.44 10.20
N LYS A 36 36.39 6.25 10.26
CA LYS A 36 37.01 4.92 10.33
C LYS A 36 37.01 4.40 11.76
N THR A 37 36.44 3.22 11.95
CA THR A 37 36.59 2.40 13.16
C THR A 37 37.45 1.18 12.82
N ASN A 38 38.07 0.53 13.82
CA ASN A 38 38.98 -0.61 13.63
C ASN A 38 38.38 -1.86 12.94
N VAL A 39 37.08 -1.88 12.64
CA VAL A 39 36.36 -3.03 12.06
C VAL A 39 35.43 -2.63 10.91
N THR A 40 34.92 -1.38 10.92
CA THR A 40 34.00 -0.85 9.90
C THR A 40 34.25 0.64 9.69
N GLU A 41 34.06 1.11 8.45
CA GLU A 41 34.06 2.54 8.11
C GLU A 41 32.60 3.00 7.96
N ILE A 42 32.19 4.01 8.74
CA ILE A 42 30.88 4.65 8.59
C ILE A 42 31.02 5.73 7.53
N THR A 43 30.50 5.46 6.34
CA THR A 43 30.69 6.31 5.15
C THR A 43 29.74 7.50 5.11
N ASP A 44 28.48 7.31 5.46
CA ASP A 44 27.46 8.38 5.52
C ASP A 44 26.57 8.24 6.76
N LEU A 45 26.73 9.19 7.69
CA LEU A 45 25.95 9.30 8.91
C LEU A 45 24.55 9.91 8.67
N GLY A 46 24.40 10.80 7.68
CA GLY A 46 23.13 11.45 7.36
C GLY A 46 22.13 10.44 6.82
N THR A 47 22.54 9.65 5.82
CA THR A 47 21.70 8.58 5.26
C THR A 47 21.43 7.46 6.27
N LEU A 48 22.35 7.21 7.21
CA LEU A 48 22.12 6.24 8.30
C LEU A 48 20.94 6.68 9.18
N VAL A 49 20.98 7.91 9.68
CA VAL A 49 19.95 8.47 10.57
C VAL A 49 18.60 8.55 9.86
N VAL A 50 18.57 9.07 8.62
CA VAL A 50 17.33 9.20 7.84
C VAL A 50 16.73 7.83 7.51
N SER A 51 17.55 6.84 7.15
CA SER A 51 17.05 5.49 6.83
C SER A 51 16.52 4.77 8.06
N CYS A 52 17.18 4.90 9.23
CA CYS A 52 16.68 4.35 10.50
C CYS A 52 15.32 4.95 10.88
N LEU A 53 15.16 6.27 10.78
CA LEU A 53 13.86 6.95 11.00
C LEU A 53 12.81 6.50 9.97
N SER A 54 13.22 6.28 8.72
CA SER A 54 12.34 5.79 7.65
C SER A 54 11.82 4.37 7.93
N ILE A 55 12.68 3.45 8.39
CA ILE A 55 12.27 2.09 8.79
C ILE A 55 11.24 2.14 9.91
N ILE A 56 11.48 2.94 10.96
CA ILE A 56 10.55 3.11 12.09
C ILE A 56 9.20 3.65 11.58
N MET A 57 9.22 4.66 10.70
CA MET A 57 8.01 5.23 10.12
C MET A 57 7.23 4.20 9.29
N VAL A 58 7.88 3.47 8.37
CA VAL A 58 7.22 2.44 7.55
C VAL A 58 6.69 1.29 8.41
N PHE A 59 7.38 0.91 9.48
CA PHE A 59 6.89 -0.09 10.44
C PHE A 59 5.61 0.37 11.15
N ILE A 60 5.53 1.63 11.56
CA ILE A 60 4.30 2.23 12.12
C ILE A 60 3.19 2.23 11.06
N LEU A 61 3.48 2.59 9.80
CA LEU A 61 2.48 2.53 8.72
C LEU A 61 2.00 1.08 8.45
N ALA A 62 2.90 0.09 8.50
CA ALA A 62 2.57 -1.32 8.25
C ALA A 62 1.66 -1.90 9.34
N THR A 63 1.94 -1.60 10.62
CA THR A 63 1.07 -2.02 11.74
C THR A 63 -0.30 -1.34 11.67
N LYS A 64 -0.36 -0.05 11.30
CA LYS A 64 -1.63 0.66 11.07
C LYS A 64 -2.40 0.10 9.87
N ALA A 65 -1.74 -0.25 8.77
CA ALA A 65 -2.37 -0.90 7.62
C ALA A 65 -2.99 -2.26 8.01
N TYR A 66 -2.25 -3.09 8.75
CA TYR A 66 -2.72 -4.40 9.21
C TYR A 66 -3.97 -4.30 10.11
N SER A 67 -4.05 -3.24 10.93
CA SER A 67 -5.16 -3.02 11.87
C SER A 67 -6.52 -2.70 11.22
N LYS A 68 -6.58 -2.23 9.97
CA LYS A 68 -7.85 -1.94 9.27
C LYS A 68 -8.50 -3.23 8.77
N VAL A 69 -9.40 -3.85 9.54
CA VAL A 69 -10.00 -5.15 9.19
C VAL A 69 -10.76 -5.12 7.85
N SER A 70 -11.53 -4.06 7.60
CA SER A 70 -12.44 -3.93 6.44
C SER A 70 -11.85 -3.22 5.21
N ALA A 71 -10.55 -2.94 5.19
CA ALA A 71 -9.95 -2.17 4.10
C ALA A 71 -9.53 -3.05 2.90
N VAL A 72 -10.02 -2.69 1.71
CA VAL A 72 -9.64 -3.27 0.41
C VAL A 72 -8.13 -3.23 0.22
N GLY A 73 -7.55 -4.35 -0.23
CA GLY A 73 -6.12 -4.48 -0.53
C GLY A 73 -5.18 -4.38 0.68
N ARG A 74 -5.67 -4.54 1.92
CA ARG A 74 -4.84 -4.45 3.15
C ARG A 74 -3.60 -5.36 3.12
N LYS A 75 -3.73 -6.62 2.71
CA LYS A 75 -2.64 -7.60 2.79
C LYS A 75 -1.54 -7.27 1.79
N GLU A 76 -1.96 -6.82 0.62
CA GLU A 76 -1.13 -6.37 -0.48
C GLU A 76 -0.39 -5.07 -0.13
N MET A 77 -1.08 -4.10 0.47
CA MET A 77 -0.46 -2.90 1.04
C MET A 77 0.58 -3.23 2.13
N PHE A 78 0.31 -4.20 2.99
CA PHE A 78 1.28 -4.67 3.98
C PHE A 78 2.52 -5.30 3.33
N ILE A 79 2.37 -6.14 2.31
CA ILE A 79 3.51 -6.71 1.56
C ILE A 79 4.34 -5.61 0.89
N PHE A 80 3.71 -4.60 0.29
CA PHE A 80 4.41 -3.43 -0.26
C PHE A 80 5.23 -2.70 0.82
N LEU A 81 4.65 -2.39 1.98
CA LEU A 81 5.38 -1.71 3.06
C LEU A 81 6.53 -2.57 3.61
N VAL A 82 6.37 -3.89 3.69
CA VAL A 82 7.46 -4.81 4.06
C VAL A 82 8.59 -4.81 3.04
N ALA A 83 8.29 -4.84 1.73
CA ALA A 83 9.31 -4.72 0.68
C ALA A 83 10.07 -3.38 0.76
N VAL A 84 9.38 -2.29 1.10
CA VAL A 84 9.99 -0.97 1.35
C VAL A 84 10.91 -0.98 2.59
N ILE A 85 10.55 -1.68 3.68
CA ILE A 85 11.43 -1.84 4.86
C ILE A 85 12.72 -2.54 4.44
N PHE A 86 12.64 -3.64 3.68
CA PHE A 86 13.84 -4.32 3.18
C PHE A 86 14.70 -3.40 2.30
N ASN A 87 14.11 -2.61 1.41
CA ASN A 87 14.85 -1.63 0.61
C ASN A 87 15.59 -0.60 1.49
N PHE A 88 14.97 -0.05 2.54
CA PHE A 88 15.67 0.85 3.47
C PHE A 88 16.79 0.16 4.28
N VAL A 89 16.62 -1.12 4.66
CA VAL A 89 17.69 -1.89 5.31
C VAL A 89 18.90 -2.03 4.37
N PHE A 90 18.69 -2.33 3.09
CA PHE A 90 19.80 -2.42 2.14
C PHE A 90 20.37 -1.07 1.70
N ILE A 91 19.61 0.04 1.78
CA ILE A 91 20.19 1.39 1.65
C ILE A 91 21.21 1.64 2.78
N ILE A 92 20.87 1.32 4.04
CA ILE A 92 21.80 1.43 5.17
C ILE A 92 23.07 0.60 4.93
N LEU A 93 22.92 -0.67 4.52
CA LEU A 93 24.04 -1.58 4.36
C LEU A 93 24.98 -1.24 3.20
N ASN A 94 24.51 -0.50 2.17
CA ASN A 94 25.31 -0.14 0.99
C ASN A 94 25.85 1.29 1.00
N GLU A 95 25.16 2.24 1.64
CA GLU A 95 25.54 3.66 1.63
C GLU A 95 26.19 4.12 2.94
N SER A 96 25.73 3.62 4.09
CA SER A 96 26.21 4.07 5.40
C SER A 96 27.36 3.27 5.99
N PHE A 97 27.56 2.04 5.52
CA PHE A 97 28.62 1.16 6.00
C PHE A 97 29.52 0.69 4.86
N ARG A 98 30.82 0.68 5.12
CA ARG A 98 31.82 -0.02 4.32
C ARG A 98 32.51 -1.08 5.18
N LEU A 99 32.34 -2.33 4.77
CA LEU A 99 33.00 -3.49 5.37
C LEU A 99 34.38 -3.69 4.71
N GLU A 100 35.32 -4.27 5.44
CA GLU A 100 36.67 -4.60 4.94
C GLU A 100 36.65 -5.77 3.92
N ASN A 101 35.63 -6.63 3.96
CA ASN A 101 35.49 -7.75 3.03
C ASN A 101 34.65 -7.34 1.81
N ASP A 102 35.34 -7.11 0.68
CA ASP A 102 34.74 -6.70 -0.60
C ASP A 102 33.67 -7.68 -1.11
N ALA A 103 33.82 -8.99 -0.87
CA ALA A 103 32.85 -10.01 -1.31
C ALA A 103 31.51 -9.87 -0.55
N ILE A 104 31.53 -9.46 0.72
CA ILE A 104 30.28 -9.20 1.46
C ILE A 104 29.60 -7.95 0.88
N MET A 105 30.37 -6.91 0.58
CA MET A 105 29.84 -5.68 -0.03
C MET A 105 29.22 -5.93 -1.42
N GLU A 106 29.76 -6.87 -2.20
CA GLU A 106 29.17 -7.33 -3.47
C GLU A 106 27.80 -7.98 -3.25
N TRP A 107 27.68 -8.95 -2.35
CA TRP A 107 26.37 -9.55 -2.03
C TRP A 107 25.37 -8.51 -1.48
N MET A 108 25.82 -7.52 -0.71
CA MET A 108 24.94 -6.43 -0.24
C MET A 108 24.42 -5.56 -1.40
N ARG A 109 25.22 -5.28 -2.44
CA ARG A 109 24.79 -4.51 -3.62
C ARG A 109 23.78 -5.29 -4.47
N ILE A 110 24.06 -6.57 -4.71
CA ILE A 110 23.16 -7.49 -5.43
C ILE A 110 21.77 -7.56 -4.76
N ILE A 111 21.72 -7.76 -3.44
CA ILE A 111 20.45 -7.82 -2.71
C ILE A 111 19.80 -6.43 -2.58
N GLY A 112 20.59 -5.36 -2.53
CA GLY A 112 20.09 -3.98 -2.58
C GLY A 112 19.30 -3.67 -3.86
N ILE A 113 19.86 -3.96 -5.04
CA ILE A 113 19.13 -3.81 -6.31
C ILE A 113 17.88 -4.70 -6.32
N SER A 114 18.00 -5.95 -5.87
CA SER A 114 16.89 -6.90 -5.80
C SER A 114 15.71 -6.34 -4.99
N THR A 115 15.99 -5.84 -3.78
CA THR A 115 14.96 -5.28 -2.88
C THR A 115 14.37 -3.96 -3.38
N ARG A 116 15.16 -3.12 -4.07
CA ARG A 116 14.65 -1.95 -4.80
C ARG A 116 13.62 -2.36 -5.85
N VAL A 117 13.96 -3.32 -6.73
CA VAL A 117 13.05 -3.83 -7.78
C VAL A 117 11.81 -4.47 -7.18
N MET A 118 11.95 -5.26 -6.11
CA MET A 118 10.82 -5.84 -5.38
C MET A 118 9.84 -4.78 -4.86
N ALA A 119 10.33 -3.67 -4.29
CA ALA A 119 9.47 -2.60 -3.78
C ALA A 119 8.67 -1.90 -4.91
N PHE A 120 9.29 -1.63 -6.06
CA PHE A 120 8.60 -1.04 -7.21
C PHE A 120 7.61 -1.99 -7.89
N TRP A 121 7.92 -3.29 -7.97
CA TRP A 121 6.95 -4.29 -8.45
C TRP A 121 5.77 -4.42 -7.49
N ALA A 122 6.03 -4.51 -6.17
CA ALA A 122 4.98 -4.59 -5.17
C ALA A 122 4.02 -3.36 -5.23
N LEU A 123 4.57 -2.16 -5.47
CA LEU A 123 3.77 -0.95 -5.70
C LEU A 123 2.88 -1.06 -6.94
N LEU A 124 3.44 -1.48 -8.07
CA LEU A 124 2.70 -1.63 -9.33
C LEU A 124 1.62 -2.73 -9.23
N PHE A 125 1.95 -3.86 -8.61
CA PHE A 125 1.00 -4.94 -8.38
C PHE A 125 -0.17 -4.49 -7.50
N PHE A 126 0.13 -3.82 -6.39
CA PHE A 126 -0.87 -3.20 -5.51
C PHE A 126 -1.75 -2.19 -6.28
N GLY A 127 -1.18 -1.43 -7.22
CA GLY A 127 -1.94 -0.55 -8.11
C GLY A 127 -2.98 -1.28 -8.96
N PHE A 128 -2.69 -2.49 -9.45
CA PHE A 128 -3.63 -3.30 -10.22
C PHE A 128 -4.75 -3.94 -9.37
N VAL A 129 -4.48 -4.24 -8.09
CA VAL A 129 -5.51 -4.75 -7.15
C VAL A 129 -6.68 -3.78 -7.01
N GLY A 130 -6.44 -2.47 -7.17
CA GLY A 130 -7.48 -1.44 -7.18
C GLY A 130 -8.54 -1.58 -8.28
N PHE A 131 -8.31 -2.37 -9.33
CA PHE A 131 -9.33 -2.69 -10.36
C PHE A 131 -10.16 -3.94 -10.05
N GLN A 132 -9.93 -4.61 -8.91
CA GLN A 132 -10.64 -5.83 -8.49
C GLN A 132 -10.59 -7.00 -9.51
N LEU A 133 -9.58 -7.01 -10.40
CA LEU A 133 -9.35 -8.09 -11.38
C LEU A 133 -9.12 -9.46 -10.74
N ILE A 134 -8.61 -9.45 -9.50
CA ILE A 134 -8.47 -10.61 -8.61
C ILE A 134 -9.20 -10.22 -7.32
N PRO A 135 -10.00 -11.11 -6.70
CA PRO A 135 -10.64 -10.82 -5.42
C PRO A 135 -9.61 -10.39 -4.36
N ASP A 136 -9.81 -9.21 -3.78
CA ASP A 136 -8.85 -8.57 -2.89
C ASP A 136 -8.69 -9.32 -1.57
N GLY A 137 -7.47 -9.36 -1.04
CA GLY A 137 -7.15 -10.13 0.16
C GLY A 137 -7.32 -11.65 0.04
N SER A 138 -7.69 -12.17 -1.14
CA SER A 138 -7.69 -13.61 -1.46
C SER A 138 -6.29 -14.19 -1.27
N ALA A 139 -6.22 -15.44 -0.80
CA ALA A 139 -4.96 -16.16 -0.71
C ALA A 139 -4.23 -16.23 -2.07
N MET A 140 -4.98 -16.27 -3.18
CA MET A 140 -4.42 -16.25 -4.54
C MET A 140 -3.79 -14.90 -4.90
N SER A 141 -4.44 -13.77 -4.58
CA SER A 141 -3.89 -12.40 -4.79
C SER A 141 -2.55 -12.25 -4.06
N VAL A 142 -2.57 -12.55 -2.76
CA VAL A 142 -1.41 -12.44 -1.86
C VAL A 142 -0.26 -13.34 -2.29
N PHE A 143 -0.55 -14.60 -2.66
CA PHE A 143 0.45 -15.55 -3.14
C PHE A 143 1.06 -15.13 -4.49
N LEU A 144 0.23 -14.67 -5.43
CA LEU A 144 0.70 -14.24 -6.75
C LEU A 144 1.53 -12.94 -6.65
N MET A 145 1.13 -12.00 -5.81
CA MET A 145 1.94 -10.82 -5.47
C MET A 145 3.31 -11.24 -4.91
N PHE A 146 3.33 -12.11 -3.89
CA PHE A 146 4.56 -12.56 -3.25
C PHE A 146 5.49 -13.30 -4.22
N LEU A 147 4.96 -14.26 -4.99
CA LEU A 147 5.73 -15.06 -5.94
C LEU A 147 6.29 -14.20 -7.09
N THR A 148 5.50 -13.30 -7.66
CA THR A 148 5.98 -12.41 -8.74
C THR A 148 6.99 -11.38 -8.24
N THR A 149 6.80 -10.87 -7.01
CA THR A 149 7.78 -9.99 -6.35
C THR A 149 9.11 -10.70 -6.14
N LEU A 150 9.11 -11.92 -5.59
CA LEU A 150 10.33 -12.72 -5.44
C LEU A 150 10.97 -13.06 -6.80
N ALA A 151 10.17 -13.46 -7.80
CA ALA A 151 10.69 -13.82 -9.12
C ALA A 151 11.45 -12.65 -9.79
N LEU A 152 10.92 -11.42 -9.69
CA LEU A 152 11.60 -10.23 -10.21
C LEU A 152 12.77 -9.77 -9.32
N GLY A 153 12.69 -9.98 -8.00
CA GLY A 153 13.82 -9.81 -7.09
C GLY A 153 14.99 -10.72 -7.48
N PHE A 154 14.75 -12.02 -7.64
CA PHE A 154 15.77 -12.97 -8.09
C PHE A 154 16.27 -12.70 -9.51
N ALA A 155 15.39 -12.30 -10.45
CA ALA A 155 15.81 -11.96 -11.81
C ALA A 155 16.73 -10.74 -11.85
N SER A 156 16.40 -9.66 -11.13
CA SER A 156 17.23 -8.46 -11.05
C SER A 156 18.52 -8.68 -10.26
N GLY A 157 18.47 -9.45 -9.17
CA GLY A 157 19.67 -9.89 -8.44
C GLY A 157 20.60 -10.74 -9.29
N TYR A 158 20.07 -11.71 -10.05
CA TYR A 158 20.86 -12.54 -10.95
C TYR A 158 21.51 -11.71 -12.07
N VAL A 159 20.78 -10.75 -12.66
CA VAL A 159 21.37 -9.80 -13.62
C VAL A 159 22.44 -8.94 -12.96
N THR A 160 22.27 -8.52 -11.71
CA THR A 160 23.29 -7.75 -10.97
C THR A 160 24.56 -8.58 -10.75
N TYR A 161 24.41 -9.84 -10.29
CA TYR A 161 25.51 -10.78 -10.12
C TYR A 161 26.30 -10.98 -11.43
N LEU A 162 25.62 -11.13 -12.57
CA LEU A 162 26.27 -11.23 -13.89
C LEU A 162 27.00 -9.95 -14.34
N VAL A 163 26.69 -8.79 -13.75
CA VAL A 163 27.42 -7.53 -14.01
C VAL A 163 28.61 -7.36 -13.06
N GLU A 164 28.54 -7.95 -11.86
CA GLU A 164 29.53 -7.76 -10.80
C GLU A 164 30.66 -8.81 -10.83
N GLU A 165 30.31 -10.06 -11.12
CA GLU A 165 31.21 -11.20 -11.25
C GLU A 165 32.19 -11.04 -12.43
N LYS A 166 33.49 -11.09 -12.15
CA LYS A 166 34.58 -10.85 -13.14
C LYS A 166 35.37 -12.10 -13.49
N THR A 167 35.25 -13.17 -12.70
CA THR A 167 36.20 -14.30 -12.76
C THR A 167 35.89 -15.29 -13.89
N THR A 168 34.62 -15.38 -14.30
CA THR A 168 34.18 -16.38 -15.27
C THR A 168 34.24 -15.82 -16.70
N PRO A 169 34.92 -16.48 -17.67
CA PRO A 169 35.16 -15.91 -19.01
C PRO A 169 33.89 -15.69 -19.84
N THR A 170 32.82 -16.45 -19.61
CA THR A 170 31.50 -16.19 -20.23
C THR A 170 30.80 -14.96 -19.65
N VAL A 171 31.10 -14.58 -18.41
CA VAL A 171 30.52 -13.42 -17.71
C VAL A 171 31.33 -12.15 -18.00
N GLY A 172 32.66 -12.24 -18.10
CA GLY A 172 33.51 -11.13 -18.59
C GLY A 172 33.11 -10.66 -20.01
N ALA A 173 32.64 -11.56 -20.87
CA ALA A 173 32.08 -11.21 -22.17
C ALA A 173 30.75 -10.42 -22.09
N PHE A 174 29.99 -10.54 -20.99
CA PHE A 174 28.79 -9.75 -20.73
C PHE A 174 29.13 -8.32 -20.32
N GLN A 175 30.16 -8.14 -19.48
CA GLN A 175 30.72 -6.83 -19.08
C GLN A 175 31.35 -6.06 -20.25
N ALA A 176 32.15 -6.74 -21.07
CA ALA A 176 32.81 -6.13 -22.23
C ALA A 176 31.81 -5.50 -23.22
N ASN A 177 30.63 -6.10 -23.37
CA ASN A 177 29.56 -5.59 -24.20
C ASN A 177 28.75 -4.47 -23.52
N ASN A 178 28.07 -3.64 -24.33
CA ASN A 178 27.11 -2.65 -23.80
C ASN A 178 25.90 -3.30 -23.11
N ALA A 179 25.70 -4.62 -23.27
CA ALA A 179 24.57 -5.38 -22.73
C ALA A 179 24.45 -5.29 -21.20
N ALA A 180 25.55 -5.42 -20.46
CA ALA A 180 25.57 -5.33 -18.99
C ALA A 180 25.04 -3.98 -18.46
N ALA A 181 25.52 -2.87 -19.04
CA ALA A 181 25.06 -1.54 -18.64
C ALA A 181 23.59 -1.29 -19.04
N ILE A 182 23.16 -1.80 -20.19
CA ILE A 182 21.77 -1.70 -20.67
C ILE A 182 20.81 -2.51 -19.78
N SER A 183 21.15 -3.76 -19.42
CA SER A 183 20.28 -4.62 -18.63
C SER A 183 20.10 -4.11 -17.19
N LEU A 184 21.20 -3.71 -16.53
CA LEU A 184 21.12 -3.23 -15.14
C LEU A 184 20.44 -1.86 -15.05
N SER A 185 20.73 -0.93 -15.98
CA SER A 185 20.03 0.37 -16.03
C SER A 185 18.53 0.22 -16.34
N ALA A 186 18.13 -0.82 -17.07
CA ALA A 186 16.72 -1.14 -17.27
C ALA A 186 16.01 -1.50 -15.94
N PHE A 187 16.64 -2.30 -15.08
CA PHE A 187 16.05 -2.65 -13.77
C PHE A 187 16.13 -1.53 -12.73
N VAL A 188 17.17 -0.70 -12.74
CA VAL A 188 17.39 0.32 -11.70
C VAL A 188 16.77 1.67 -12.01
N ILE A 189 16.66 2.05 -13.30
CA ILE A 189 16.18 3.38 -13.72
C ILE A 189 14.85 3.26 -14.45
N ILE A 190 14.81 2.46 -15.53
CA ILE A 190 13.65 2.43 -16.45
C ILE A 190 12.45 1.75 -15.79
N PHE A 191 12.65 0.59 -15.16
CA PHE A 191 11.58 -0.18 -14.54
C PHE A 191 10.91 0.60 -13.39
N PRO A 192 11.62 1.18 -12.39
CA PRO A 192 11.01 2.01 -11.36
C PRO A 192 10.22 3.21 -11.89
N LEU A 193 10.76 3.89 -12.91
CA LEU A 193 10.09 5.02 -13.56
C LEU A 193 8.77 4.58 -14.22
N ILE A 194 8.79 3.49 -15.00
CA ILE A 194 7.59 2.92 -15.62
C ILE A 194 6.61 2.42 -14.55
N SER A 195 7.09 1.77 -13.49
CA SER A 195 6.25 1.25 -12.40
C SER A 195 5.47 2.36 -11.70
N ILE A 196 6.13 3.49 -11.37
CA ILE A 196 5.45 4.64 -10.78
C ILE A 196 4.50 5.32 -11.77
N LEU A 197 4.86 5.45 -13.04
CA LEU A 197 3.97 6.06 -14.04
C LEU A 197 2.70 5.22 -14.25
N ILE A 198 2.82 3.89 -14.37
CA ILE A 198 1.66 2.98 -14.46
C ILE A 198 0.84 3.04 -13.18
N TYR A 199 1.47 3.01 -11.99
CA TYR A 199 0.77 3.17 -10.72
C TYR A 199 -0.03 4.47 -10.66
N LEU A 200 0.58 5.61 -10.97
CA LEU A 200 -0.10 6.91 -10.96
C LEU A 200 -1.25 6.97 -11.98
N LEU A 201 -1.03 6.52 -13.22
CA LEU A 201 -2.07 6.51 -14.25
C LEU A 201 -3.26 5.63 -13.87
N THR A 202 -3.00 4.44 -13.31
CA THR A 202 -4.05 3.52 -12.85
C THR A 202 -4.84 4.08 -11.67
N GLN A 203 -4.16 4.65 -10.67
CA GLN A 203 -4.84 5.25 -9.52
C GLN A 203 -5.64 6.50 -9.91
N VAL A 204 -5.12 7.34 -10.80
CA VAL A 204 -5.86 8.49 -11.37
C VAL A 204 -7.11 8.00 -12.11
N ALA A 205 -7.01 6.96 -12.94
CA ALA A 205 -8.15 6.39 -13.65
C ALA A 205 -9.23 5.84 -12.70
N ILE A 206 -8.84 5.20 -11.58
CA ILE A 206 -9.76 4.72 -10.55
C ILE A 206 -10.49 5.90 -9.89
N VAL A 207 -9.77 6.93 -9.44
CA VAL A 207 -10.38 8.10 -8.78
C VAL A 207 -11.36 8.83 -9.70
N TYR A 208 -11.04 8.99 -10.99
CA TYR A 208 -11.95 9.66 -11.93
C TYR A 208 -13.17 8.83 -12.34
N ARG A 209 -13.11 7.49 -12.27
CA ARG A 209 -14.22 6.61 -12.68
C ARG A 209 -15.14 6.22 -11.53
N TYR A 210 -14.60 5.99 -10.34
CA TYR A 210 -15.34 5.37 -9.24
C TYR A 210 -15.59 6.30 -8.04
N LEU A 211 -14.77 7.35 -7.84
CA LEU A 211 -14.89 8.22 -6.66
C LEU A 211 -15.56 9.56 -7.00
N ALA A 212 -16.65 9.88 -6.29
CA ALA A 212 -17.28 11.20 -6.35
C ALA A 212 -16.39 12.31 -5.75
N VAL A 213 -15.54 11.97 -4.76
CA VAL A 213 -14.69 12.93 -4.03
C VAL A 213 -13.26 12.91 -4.59
N ARG A 214 -12.80 14.06 -5.10
CA ARG A 214 -11.50 14.23 -5.76
C ARG A 214 -10.32 14.52 -4.82
N LYS A 215 -10.55 14.64 -3.50
CA LYS A 215 -9.50 14.91 -2.49
C LYS A 215 -8.27 13.98 -2.58
N PRO A 216 -8.41 12.66 -2.89
CA PRO A 216 -7.25 11.77 -3.01
C PRO A 216 -6.22 12.14 -4.09
N LEU A 217 -6.60 12.91 -5.13
CA LEU A 217 -5.67 13.32 -6.19
C LEU A 217 -4.49 14.15 -5.68
N ILE A 218 -4.64 14.87 -4.57
CA ILE A 218 -3.55 15.65 -3.95
C ILE A 218 -2.39 14.73 -3.53
N TRP A 219 -2.71 13.57 -2.95
CA TRP A 219 -1.70 12.58 -2.55
C TRP A 219 -1.00 11.96 -3.76
N LEU A 220 -1.72 11.71 -4.87
CA LEU A 220 -1.12 11.24 -6.12
C LEU A 220 -0.16 12.28 -6.73
N GLY A 221 -0.50 13.57 -6.66
CA GLY A 221 0.40 14.67 -7.04
C GLY A 221 1.66 14.74 -6.18
N LEU A 222 1.53 14.57 -4.85
CA LEU A 222 2.67 14.54 -3.93
C LEU A 222 3.62 13.36 -4.20
N ILE A 223 3.10 12.18 -4.54
CA ILE A 223 3.94 11.01 -4.92
C ILE A 223 4.82 11.35 -6.12
N LEU A 224 4.26 11.97 -7.16
CA LEU A 224 5.02 12.38 -8.35
C LEU A 224 6.10 13.41 -8.01
N ILE A 225 5.77 14.42 -7.18
CA ILE A 225 6.71 15.46 -6.75
C ILE A 225 7.86 14.85 -5.93
N PHE A 226 7.56 14.01 -4.94
CA PHE A 226 8.59 13.38 -4.11
C PHE A 226 9.46 12.39 -4.90
N PHE A 227 8.91 11.67 -5.87
CA PHE A 227 9.69 10.82 -6.76
C PHE A 227 10.60 11.62 -7.70
N ALA A 228 10.12 12.74 -8.25
CA ALA A 228 10.96 13.64 -9.04
C ALA A 228 12.11 14.22 -8.19
N LEU A 229 11.82 14.66 -6.95
CA LEU A 229 12.84 15.11 -6.00
C LEU A 229 13.88 14.02 -5.69
N HIS A 230 13.46 12.76 -5.51
CA HIS A 230 14.38 11.64 -5.31
C HIS A 230 15.39 11.51 -6.47
N ILE A 231 14.90 11.53 -7.71
CA ILE A 231 15.77 11.46 -8.90
C ILE A 231 16.73 12.65 -8.96
N ILE A 232 16.24 13.86 -8.68
CA ILE A 232 17.02 15.11 -8.70
C ILE A 232 18.13 15.09 -7.65
N PHE A 233 17.80 14.79 -6.39
CA PHE A 233 18.79 14.76 -5.30
C PHE A 233 19.85 13.69 -5.52
N ASN A 234 19.45 12.48 -5.91
CA ASN A 234 20.39 11.36 -6.05
C ASN A 234 21.34 11.54 -7.24
N ASN A 235 20.84 11.98 -8.41
CA ASN A 235 21.61 11.95 -9.67
C ASN A 235 22.17 13.30 -10.14
N PHE A 236 21.52 14.41 -9.79
CA PHE A 236 21.87 15.74 -10.33
C PHE A 236 22.45 16.68 -9.26
N LEU A 237 21.88 16.68 -8.06
CA LEU A 237 22.30 17.58 -6.97
C LEU A 237 23.37 17.00 -6.06
N SER A 238 23.59 15.68 -6.05
CA SER A 238 24.51 15.03 -5.10
C SER A 238 25.93 15.59 -5.13
N TYR A 239 26.53 15.75 -6.32
CA TYR A 239 27.85 16.39 -6.47
C TYR A 239 27.89 17.81 -5.89
N THR A 240 26.88 18.64 -6.18
CA THR A 240 26.81 20.04 -5.70
C THR A 240 26.68 20.11 -4.18
N ILE A 241 25.89 19.21 -3.58
CA ILE A 241 25.71 19.11 -2.12
C ILE A 241 27.02 18.63 -1.46
N CYS A 242 27.65 17.59 -1.99
CA CYS A 242 28.90 17.03 -1.46
C CYS A 242 30.06 18.05 -1.52
N ASN A 243 30.18 18.80 -2.62
CA ASN A 243 31.19 19.86 -2.74
C ASN A 243 30.85 21.11 -1.90
N GLY A 244 29.56 21.41 -1.68
CA GLY A 244 29.11 22.54 -0.87
C GLY A 244 29.10 22.27 0.65
N THR A 245 29.31 21.03 1.07
CA THR A 245 29.36 20.61 2.49
C THR A 245 30.72 20.04 2.89
N ASP A 246 31.79 20.39 2.16
CA ASP A 246 33.16 19.94 2.39
C ASP A 246 33.30 18.41 2.56
N GLN A 247 32.59 17.64 1.71
CA GLN A 247 32.58 16.17 1.70
C GLN A 247 31.96 15.54 2.98
N ALA A 248 31.07 16.25 3.69
CA ALA A 248 30.40 15.74 4.88
C ALA A 248 29.05 15.04 4.61
N ILE A 249 28.29 15.48 3.59
CA ILE A 249 26.94 14.97 3.28
C ILE A 249 26.75 14.89 1.76
N ASP A 250 26.04 13.88 1.26
CA ASP A 250 25.72 13.76 -0.17
C ASP A 250 24.21 13.93 -0.48
N GLY A 251 23.82 13.66 -1.73
CA GLY A 251 22.43 13.68 -2.17
C GLY A 251 21.59 12.47 -1.74
N THR A 252 22.18 11.35 -1.31
CA THR A 252 21.42 10.14 -0.91
C THR A 252 20.60 10.37 0.36
N MET A 253 21.06 11.21 1.30
CA MET A 253 20.27 11.56 2.49
C MET A 253 18.94 12.23 2.10
N PHE A 254 19.00 13.23 1.21
CA PHE A 254 17.82 13.94 0.74
C PHE A 254 16.96 13.08 -0.19
N ALA A 255 17.57 12.23 -1.02
CA ALA A 255 16.85 11.25 -1.84
C ALA A 255 16.08 10.25 -0.97
N THR A 256 16.66 9.80 0.15
CA THR A 256 16.03 8.91 1.14
C THR A 256 14.88 9.61 1.86
N CYS A 257 15.05 10.87 2.28
CA CYS A 257 13.98 11.72 2.82
C CYS A 257 12.78 11.83 1.85
N SER A 258 13.05 12.10 0.57
CA SER A 258 11.97 12.19 -0.43
C SER A 258 11.31 10.83 -0.70
N GLN A 259 12.06 9.72 -0.63
CA GLN A 259 11.52 8.36 -0.77
C GLN A 259 10.53 8.02 0.36
N ILE A 260 10.86 8.32 1.63
CA ILE A 260 9.92 8.07 2.73
C ILE A 260 8.67 8.96 2.65
N LEU A 261 8.79 10.20 2.18
CA LEU A 261 7.65 11.09 1.94
C LEU A 261 6.75 10.60 0.79
N ALA A 262 7.33 10.02 -0.26
CA ALA A 262 6.57 9.35 -1.33
C ALA A 262 5.80 8.13 -0.78
N VAL A 263 6.45 7.27 0.02
CA VAL A 263 5.81 6.09 0.66
C VAL A 263 4.69 6.51 1.62
N PHE A 264 4.90 7.56 2.42
CA PHE A 264 3.85 8.12 3.27
C PHE A 264 2.68 8.65 2.44
N SER A 265 2.94 9.28 1.30
CA SER A 265 1.89 9.78 0.39
C SER A 265 1.10 8.64 -0.27
N ILE A 266 1.77 7.52 -0.64
CA ILE A 266 1.11 6.27 -1.09
C ILE A 266 0.19 5.72 0.00
N TYR A 267 0.68 5.65 1.25
CA TYR A 267 -0.14 5.20 2.39
C TYR A 267 -1.33 6.13 2.64
N ARG A 268 -1.15 7.45 2.60
CA ARG A 268 -2.23 8.43 2.80
C ARG A 268 -3.26 8.39 1.68
N PHE A 269 -2.83 8.15 0.43
CA PHE A 269 -3.74 7.88 -0.68
C PHE A 269 -4.60 6.64 -0.42
N TRP A 270 -3.99 5.48 -0.15
CA TRP A 270 -4.71 4.24 0.18
C TRP A 270 -5.63 4.42 1.41
N TYR A 271 -5.16 5.11 2.44
CA TYR A 271 -5.95 5.37 3.64
C TYR A 271 -7.22 6.16 3.31
N SER A 272 -7.10 7.21 2.49
CA SER A 272 -8.22 8.09 2.12
C SER A 272 -9.27 7.41 1.24
N ILE A 273 -8.87 6.53 0.33
CA ILE A 273 -9.84 5.73 -0.47
C ILE A 273 -10.47 4.58 0.34
N THR A 274 -9.93 4.25 1.52
CA THR A 274 -10.45 3.20 2.43
C THR A 274 -11.06 3.78 3.72
N GLU A 275 -11.40 5.07 3.75
CA GLU A 275 -12.09 5.70 4.89
C GLU A 275 -13.57 5.29 5.00
N GLY A 276 -14.25 4.97 3.88
CA GLY A 276 -15.70 4.68 3.86
C GLY A 276 -16.14 3.27 4.27
N ALA A 277 -15.23 2.31 4.42
CA ALA A 277 -15.57 0.89 4.62
C ALA A 277 -15.88 0.54 6.10
N CYS A 278 -17.02 1.04 6.60
CA CYS A 278 -17.52 0.89 7.97
C CYS A 278 -16.81 1.75 9.05
N THR A 279 -17.11 3.05 9.07
CA THR A 279 -17.03 3.90 10.28
C THR A 279 -18.40 4.46 10.65
N SER A 280 -19.39 3.57 10.80
CA SER A 280 -20.71 3.94 11.33
C SER A 280 -20.64 4.07 12.85
N GLY A 281 -21.04 5.23 13.38
CA GLY A 281 -21.33 5.41 14.81
C GLY A 281 -20.22 6.03 15.67
N THR A 282 -19.76 7.24 15.36
CA THR A 282 -19.21 8.15 16.39
C THR A 282 -19.25 9.65 16.04
N ASP A 283 -19.64 10.04 14.83
CA ASP A 283 -19.87 11.44 14.50
C ASP A 283 -21.34 11.83 14.72
N THR A 284 -21.57 12.68 15.72
CA THR A 284 -22.87 13.22 16.12
C THR A 284 -23.40 14.25 15.12
N ALA A 285 -23.91 13.79 13.97
CA ALA A 285 -24.36 14.63 12.87
C ALA A 285 -25.77 14.29 12.30
N PHE A 286 -26.62 13.57 13.04
CA PHE A 286 -28.04 13.33 12.67
C PHE A 286 -29.02 14.21 13.46
N LEU A 287 -28.90 15.54 13.29
CA LEU A 287 -29.87 16.53 13.79
C LEU A 287 -30.22 17.60 12.74
N THR A 288 -30.59 17.19 11.52
CA THR A 288 -31.21 18.09 10.53
C THR A 288 -32.35 17.42 9.74
N ASN A 289 -33.58 17.78 10.10
CA ASN A 289 -34.83 17.78 9.32
C ASN A 289 -35.03 16.74 8.16
N PRO A 290 -35.98 15.79 8.26
CA PRO A 290 -36.17 14.70 7.29
C PRO A 290 -36.92 15.09 5.99
N LYS A 291 -36.79 16.33 5.49
CA LYS A 291 -37.60 16.84 4.36
C LYS A 291 -36.88 17.06 3.03
N GLN A 292 -35.57 16.79 2.93
CA GLN A 292 -34.82 16.96 1.67
C GLN A 292 -33.75 15.87 1.46
N ILE A 293 -34.19 14.67 1.08
CA ILE A 293 -33.32 13.66 0.45
C ILE A 293 -33.66 13.65 -1.05
N PRO A 294 -32.75 14.07 -1.95
CA PRO A 294 -32.99 13.98 -3.39
C PRO A 294 -32.87 12.51 -3.85
N ARG A 295 -33.85 12.04 -4.64
CA ARG A 295 -33.86 10.65 -5.15
C ARG A 295 -32.61 10.38 -6.01
N PRO A 296 -31.88 9.28 -5.82
CA PRO A 296 -30.82 8.88 -6.75
C PRO A 296 -31.41 8.57 -8.13
N ARG A 297 -30.68 8.93 -9.20
CA ARG A 297 -31.03 8.49 -10.56
C ARG A 297 -30.71 7.01 -10.70
N THR A 298 -31.60 6.27 -11.36
CA THR A 298 -31.48 4.85 -11.67
C THR A 298 -30.14 4.52 -12.34
N GLY A 299 -29.39 3.56 -11.79
CA GLY A 299 -28.12 3.08 -12.34
C GLY A 299 -26.91 3.13 -11.38
N VAL A 300 -27.09 3.54 -10.13
CA VAL A 300 -26.05 3.50 -9.09
C VAL A 300 -26.15 2.17 -8.33
N ALA A 301 -25.02 1.48 -8.13
CA ALA A 301 -24.95 0.35 -7.22
C ALA A 301 -25.14 0.86 -5.78
N VAL A 302 -26.15 0.35 -5.08
CA VAL A 302 -26.42 0.69 -3.68
C VAL A 302 -25.55 -0.21 -2.82
N ASP A 303 -24.65 0.39 -2.04
CA ASP A 303 -23.84 -0.36 -1.08
C ASP A 303 -24.73 -0.96 0.01
N GLU A 304 -24.47 -2.22 0.37
CA GLU A 304 -25.39 -3.09 1.13
C GLU A 304 -25.40 -2.81 2.65
N CYS A 305 -25.35 -1.52 3.02
CA CYS A 305 -25.53 -0.99 4.37
C CYS A 305 -26.77 -0.08 4.51
N ASP A 306 -27.43 0.30 3.39
CA ASP A 306 -28.54 1.27 3.36
C ASP A 306 -29.94 0.70 3.68
N PHE A 307 -30.02 -0.43 4.40
CA PHE A 307 -31.30 -0.98 4.89
C PHE A 307 -31.43 -0.85 6.42
N PRO A 308 -31.80 0.33 6.96
CA PRO A 308 -32.30 0.44 8.32
C PRO A 308 -33.71 -0.17 8.37
N TYR A 309 -33.82 -1.46 8.72
CA TYR A 309 -35.10 -2.03 9.13
C TYR A 309 -35.49 -1.43 10.49
N GLU A 310 -36.40 -0.47 10.46
CA GLU A 310 -36.95 0.17 11.65
C GLU A 310 -38.03 -0.73 12.28
N PHE A 311 -37.76 -1.25 13.48
CA PHE A 311 -38.68 -2.06 14.26
C PHE A 311 -39.08 -1.33 15.55
N VAL A 312 -40.35 -0.98 15.67
CA VAL A 312 -40.92 -0.33 16.86
C VAL A 312 -41.57 -1.37 17.75
N PHE A 313 -41.04 -1.56 18.97
CA PHE A 313 -41.54 -2.54 19.94
C PHE A 313 -42.40 -1.89 21.03
N SER A 314 -43.55 -2.52 21.30
CA SER A 314 -44.39 -2.29 22.47
C SER A 314 -43.71 -2.80 23.76
N PRO A 315 -44.00 -2.25 24.96
CA PRO A 315 -43.51 -2.80 26.23
C PRO A 315 -43.84 -4.30 26.46
N ASP A 316 -44.85 -4.85 25.79
CA ASP A 316 -45.22 -6.27 25.83
C ASP A 316 -44.46 -7.14 24.80
N ASN A 317 -43.37 -6.63 24.21
CA ASN A 317 -42.57 -7.27 23.13
C ASN A 317 -43.33 -7.58 21.82
N THR A 318 -44.50 -6.96 21.61
CA THR A 318 -45.22 -7.01 20.32
C THR A 318 -44.69 -5.93 19.38
N ILE A 319 -44.47 -6.28 18.10
CA ILE A 319 -44.03 -5.33 17.07
C ILE A 319 -45.25 -4.51 16.62
N LEU A 320 -45.14 -3.19 16.70
CA LEU A 320 -46.25 -2.26 16.39
C LEU A 320 -46.22 -1.75 14.95
N LYS A 321 -45.06 -1.81 14.29
CA LYS A 321 -44.91 -1.46 12.86
C LYS A 321 -43.60 -1.99 12.31
N SER A 322 -43.62 -2.35 11.02
CA SER A 322 -42.43 -2.48 10.18
C SER A 322 -42.66 -1.69 8.89
N THR A 323 -41.80 -0.73 8.58
CA THR A 323 -41.91 0.09 7.37
C THR A 323 -40.92 -0.40 6.32
N SER A 324 -41.42 -1.07 5.27
CA SER A 324 -40.64 -1.36 4.05
C SER A 324 -40.83 -0.20 3.06
N ASP A 325 -39.75 0.47 2.68
CA ASP A 325 -39.77 1.50 1.63
C ASP A 325 -39.76 0.89 0.20
N SER A 326 -40.03 -0.41 0.09
CA SER A 326 -40.31 -1.12 -1.16
C SER A 326 -41.73 -1.69 -1.16
N GLY A 327 -42.53 -1.29 -2.15
CA GLY A 327 -43.98 -1.56 -2.23
C GLY A 327 -44.33 -2.97 -2.66
N ASN A 328 -43.99 -3.97 -1.85
CA ASN A 328 -44.42 -5.37 -2.00
C ASN A 328 -44.51 -6.03 -0.61
N SER A 329 -45.44 -5.55 0.22
CA SER A 329 -45.55 -5.85 1.66
C SER A 329 -46.08 -7.25 2.00
N ASP A 330 -46.95 -7.81 1.16
CA ASP A 330 -47.96 -8.76 1.64
C ASP A 330 -47.50 -10.23 1.74
N ILE A 331 -46.27 -10.54 1.32
CA ILE A 331 -45.73 -11.92 1.31
C ILE A 331 -44.59 -12.12 2.32
N LEU A 332 -43.97 -11.04 2.82
CA LEU A 332 -42.83 -11.12 3.73
C LEU A 332 -43.20 -10.96 5.22
N GLU A 333 -44.33 -10.30 5.53
CA GLU A 333 -44.74 -10.00 6.91
C GLU A 333 -45.01 -11.25 7.77
N SER A 334 -45.61 -12.32 7.22
CA SER A 334 -46.05 -13.47 8.04
C SER A 334 -44.92 -14.41 8.48
N ASP A 335 -43.83 -14.49 7.71
CA ASP A 335 -42.89 -15.60 7.79
C ASP A 335 -41.63 -15.26 8.60
N ILE A 336 -41.24 -13.98 8.68
CA ILE A 336 -40.13 -13.54 9.55
C ILE A 336 -40.56 -13.53 11.03
N LEU A 337 -41.80 -13.15 11.31
CA LEU A 337 -42.35 -13.01 12.67
C LEU A 337 -42.32 -14.29 13.53
N LYS A 338 -42.27 -15.48 12.91
CA LYS A 338 -42.33 -16.77 13.63
C LYS A 338 -41.00 -17.28 14.19
N TYR A 339 -39.86 -16.66 13.88
CA TYR A 339 -38.55 -17.29 14.10
C TYR A 339 -37.56 -16.51 15.00
N ILE A 340 -38.00 -15.41 15.64
CA ILE A 340 -37.21 -14.72 16.67
C ILE A 340 -37.36 -15.46 18.00
N VAL A 341 -36.39 -16.32 18.33
CA VAL A 341 -36.35 -17.02 19.63
C VAL A 341 -35.41 -16.27 20.58
N SER A 342 -35.93 -15.90 21.74
CA SER A 342 -35.17 -15.32 22.86
C SER A 342 -34.01 -16.24 23.27
N GLY A 343 -32.77 -15.74 23.14
CA GLY A 343 -31.58 -16.39 23.68
C GLY A 343 -31.42 -16.11 25.18
N SER A 344 -30.79 -17.01 25.92
CA SER A 344 -30.66 -16.91 27.39
C SER A 344 -29.63 -15.87 27.89
N SER A 345 -29.32 -14.86 27.07
CA SER A 345 -28.46 -13.73 27.42
C SER A 345 -28.95 -12.48 26.68
N GLN A 346 -28.98 -11.34 27.37
CA GLN A 346 -29.75 -10.13 27.02
C GLN A 346 -29.23 -9.33 25.80
N SER A 347 -28.38 -9.95 24.97
CA SER A 347 -27.70 -9.37 23.79
C SER A 347 -27.72 -10.23 22.52
N ASP A 348 -28.12 -11.51 22.59
CA ASP A 348 -27.91 -12.49 21.52
C ASP A 348 -29.23 -13.13 21.05
N TYR A 349 -29.69 -12.77 19.85
CA TYR A 349 -30.84 -13.42 19.17
C TYR A 349 -30.36 -14.35 18.05
N TYR A 350 -31.07 -15.47 17.85
CA TYR A 350 -30.73 -16.48 16.83
C TYR A 350 -31.98 -16.99 16.08
N VAL A 351 -31.86 -17.09 14.75
CA VAL A 351 -32.89 -17.68 13.87
C VAL A 351 -32.68 -19.20 13.71
N LYS A 352 -33.76 -19.98 13.76
CA LYS A 352 -33.75 -21.47 13.64
C LYS A 352 -34.18 -21.91 12.23
N PRO A 353 -33.44 -22.79 11.52
CA PRO A 353 -33.71 -23.07 10.11
C PRO A 353 -34.53 -24.35 9.83
N ARG A 354 -35.47 -24.24 8.87
CA ARG A 354 -35.99 -25.22 7.87
C ARG A 354 -37.47 -24.92 7.61
N LEU A 355 -38.01 -24.97 6.39
CA LEU A 355 -37.44 -25.22 5.06
C LEU A 355 -37.47 -23.87 4.26
N ASN A 356 -36.98 -23.72 3.02
CA ASN A 356 -36.47 -24.70 2.05
C ASN A 356 -35.32 -24.12 1.20
N GLY A 357 -34.36 -24.96 0.80
CA GLY A 357 -33.43 -24.79 -0.33
C GLY A 357 -32.49 -23.57 -0.48
N ILE A 358 -32.80 -22.37 0.03
CA ILE A 358 -32.28 -21.11 -0.56
C ILE A 358 -31.40 -20.25 0.37
N LEU A 359 -31.27 -20.56 1.68
CA LEU A 359 -30.53 -19.73 2.65
C LEU A 359 -29.41 -20.49 3.42
N PRO A 360 -28.21 -19.88 3.62
CA PRO A 360 -27.10 -20.45 4.41
C PRO A 360 -27.33 -20.34 5.94
N PRO A 361 -26.57 -21.08 6.77
CA PRO A 361 -26.94 -21.32 8.17
C PRO A 361 -26.65 -20.16 9.14
N LYS A 362 -27.37 -20.20 10.29
CA LYS A 362 -27.23 -19.39 11.52
C LYS A 362 -26.15 -18.29 11.48
N ARG A 363 -26.57 -17.03 11.32
CA ARG A 363 -25.73 -15.85 11.60
C ARG A 363 -26.04 -15.26 12.97
N LYS A 364 -25.07 -14.54 13.54
CA LYS A 364 -25.20 -13.81 14.79
C LYS A 364 -25.52 -12.34 14.46
N MET A 365 -26.62 -11.81 14.99
CA MET A 365 -26.92 -10.38 14.87
C MET A 365 -26.26 -9.61 16.03
N ARG A 366 -25.82 -8.37 15.77
CA ARG A 366 -25.32 -7.44 16.79
C ARG A 366 -26.25 -6.22 16.82
N ILE A 367 -26.74 -5.88 18.01
CA ILE A 367 -27.49 -4.65 18.25
C ILE A 367 -26.51 -3.48 18.18
N VAL A 368 -26.82 -2.46 17.37
CA VAL A 368 -25.92 -1.32 17.13
C VAL A 368 -26.20 -0.15 18.08
N ASP A 369 -27.46 0.05 18.50
CA ASP A 369 -27.83 1.07 19.48
C ASP A 369 -29.06 0.64 20.32
N LYS A 370 -29.21 1.24 21.51
CA LYS A 370 -30.41 1.23 22.36
C LYS A 370 -30.65 2.65 22.88
N SER A 371 -31.18 3.52 22.03
CA SER A 371 -31.64 4.84 22.45
C SER A 371 -32.85 4.70 23.40
N ASN A 372 -32.80 5.39 24.54
CA ASN A 372 -33.77 5.23 25.63
C ASN A 372 -34.79 6.38 25.58
N LEU A 373 -35.79 6.25 24.71
CA LEU A 373 -36.81 7.28 24.46
C LEU A 373 -37.89 7.31 25.55
N GLN A 374 -37.51 7.89 26.70
CA GLN A 374 -38.28 7.84 27.95
C GLN A 374 -39.55 8.73 28.01
N GLN A 375 -40.26 8.90 26.89
CA GLN A 375 -41.54 9.63 26.86
C GLN A 375 -42.75 8.85 26.32
N HIS A 376 -42.60 7.71 25.64
CA HIS A 376 -43.75 6.87 25.24
C HIS A 376 -43.58 5.35 25.42
N GLY A 377 -42.51 4.87 26.05
CA GLY A 377 -42.37 3.46 26.48
C GLY A 377 -42.03 2.46 25.35
N THR A 378 -41.73 2.95 24.16
CA THR A 378 -41.28 2.17 23.00
C THR A 378 -39.77 2.20 22.85
N TRP A 379 -39.19 1.11 22.34
CA TRP A 379 -37.76 1.00 22.05
C TRP A 379 -37.54 0.80 20.55
N GLU A 380 -36.55 1.49 20.00
CA GLU A 380 -36.03 1.27 18.64
C GLU A 380 -34.79 0.39 18.71
N ILE A 381 -34.65 -0.57 17.78
CA ILE A 381 -33.49 -1.46 17.69
C ILE A 381 -33.05 -1.53 16.23
N TYR A 382 -31.83 -1.04 15.97
CA TYR A 382 -31.18 -1.13 14.66
C TYR A 382 -30.33 -2.40 14.57
N LEU A 383 -30.57 -3.21 13.54
CA LEU A 383 -29.91 -4.51 13.30
C LEU A 383 -29.17 -4.51 11.95
N CYS A 384 -27.87 -4.78 11.96
CA CYS A 384 -27.10 -5.04 10.74
C CYS A 384 -26.88 -6.55 10.53
N LEU A 385 -26.95 -6.98 9.27
CA LEU A 385 -26.70 -8.36 8.83
C LEU A 385 -25.29 -8.51 8.26
N GLU A 386 -24.54 -9.49 8.74
CA GLU A 386 -23.13 -9.69 8.35
C GLU A 386 -23.03 -10.55 7.06
N GLY A 387 -22.94 -9.88 5.89
CA GLY A 387 -22.30 -10.28 4.61
C GLY A 387 -22.68 -11.58 3.85
N TYR A 388 -22.96 -11.48 2.54
CA TYR A 388 -22.36 -12.32 1.48
C TYR A 388 -22.71 -11.81 0.06
N HIS A 389 -21.72 -11.61 -0.82
CA HIS A 389 -21.96 -11.24 -2.23
C HIS A 389 -22.69 -12.35 -3.01
N ARG A 390 -23.77 -12.00 -3.72
CA ARG A 390 -24.19 -12.70 -4.95
C ARG A 390 -24.00 -11.78 -6.15
N TYR A 391 -23.20 -12.22 -7.12
CA TYR A 391 -23.19 -11.62 -8.45
C TYR A 391 -24.44 -12.05 -9.22
N ILE A 392 -25.08 -11.07 -9.87
CA ILE A 392 -25.82 -11.23 -11.12
C ILE A 392 -25.00 -10.50 -12.18
#